data_AF-A0A7S0WV95-F1
#
_entry.id   AF-A0A7S0WV95-F1
#
_cell.length_a   1.000
_cell.length_b   1.000
_cell.length_c   1.000
_cell.angle_alpha   90.00
_cell.angle_beta   90.00
_cell.angle_gamma   90.00
#
_symmetry.space_group_name_H-M   'P 1'
#
loop_
_entity.id
_entity.type
_entity.pdbx_description
1 polymer ?
#
loop_
_entity_poly.entity_id
_entity_poly.type
_entity_poly.pdbx_seq_one_letter_code
_entity_poly.pdbx_strand_id
1 'polypeptide(L)'
;LFAFISYWMIGLRSGCAGCLLSFMLVLVLSNVASTLMCMAVGVLAYTNAVANVMCTFLLMTSLLFGGFLLSQSHMPAYVAWLTDVSFINYAFEALVVNEFSDPEIVYVFKAALPTKKLPPLVCHGDYVLKEFGFSKANFWTDVLGLAAICLLLALVVYNGLRVSETGLIF
;
A
#
# COMPACT_ATOMS: atom_id res chain seq x y z
N LEU A 1 0.78 11.34 14.14
CA LEU A 1 2.06 12.10 14.23
C LEU A 1 2.92 11.90 12.98
N PHE A 2 3.35 10.67 12.67
CA PHE A 2 4.21 10.35 11.51
C PHE A 2 3.68 10.91 10.18
N ALA A 3 2.41 10.63 9.85
CA ALA A 3 1.77 11.10 8.61
C ALA A 3 1.79 12.63 8.47
N PHE A 4 1.53 13.37 9.56
CA PHE A 4 1.50 14.82 9.53
C PHE A 4 2.88 15.41 9.22
N ILE A 5 3.93 14.93 9.90
CA ILE A 5 5.29 15.45 9.72
C ILE A 5 5.83 15.08 8.33
N SER A 6 5.69 13.82 7.93
CA SER A 6 6.20 13.33 6.64
C SER A 6 5.54 14.02 5.46
N TYR A 7 4.23 14.30 5.53
CA TYR A 7 3.49 14.98 4.46
C TYR A 7 4.10 16.35 4.10
N TRP A 8 4.36 17.17 5.11
CA TRP A 8 4.95 18.50 4.92
C TRP A 8 6.44 18.44 4.57
N MET A 9 7.19 17.51 5.14
CA MET A 9 8.63 17.37 4.85
C MET A 9 8.93 16.92 3.43
N ILE A 10 8.13 15.98 2.90
CA ILE A 10 8.28 15.50 1.53
C ILE A 10 7.74 16.55 0.54
N GLY A 11 6.81 17.40 0.98
CA GLY A 11 6.17 18.39 0.14
C GLY A 11 5.08 17.79 -0.74
N LEU A 12 4.32 16.83 -0.21
CA LEU A 12 3.14 16.27 -0.90
C LEU A 12 2.08 17.36 -1.14
N ARG A 13 1.14 17.07 -2.04
CA ARG A 13 0.10 17.98 -2.50
C ARG A 13 -0.59 18.76 -1.36
N SER A 14 -0.28 20.05 -1.18
CA SER A 14 -0.82 20.86 -0.08
C SER A 14 -2.15 21.57 -0.37
N GLY A 15 -2.66 21.48 -1.60
CA GLY A 15 -3.82 22.25 -2.08
C GLY A 15 -5.21 21.75 -1.65
N CYS A 16 -5.31 20.56 -1.06
CA CYS A 16 -6.61 19.98 -0.69
C CYS A 16 -6.59 19.44 0.75
N ALA A 17 -7.41 20.03 1.62
CA ALA A 17 -7.55 19.56 3.01
C ALA A 17 -7.99 18.08 3.10
N GLY A 18 -8.73 17.59 2.11
CA GLY A 18 -9.12 16.18 1.99
C GLY A 18 -7.99 15.22 1.60
N CYS A 19 -6.94 15.70 0.93
CA CYS A 19 -5.81 14.85 0.52
C CYS A 19 -4.94 14.41 1.69
N LEU A 20 -4.70 15.31 2.66
CA LEU A 20 -3.98 14.96 3.88
C LEU A 20 -4.79 13.95 4.72
N LEU A 21 -6.11 14.11 4.80
CA LEU A 21 -6.98 13.17 5.50
C LEU A 21 -6.98 11.78 4.83
N SER A 22 -7.07 11.75 3.50
CA SER A 22 -7.02 10.51 2.71
C SER A 22 -5.67 9.79 2.86
N PHE A 23 -4.57 10.54 2.81
CA PHE A 23 -3.22 10.03 3.09
C PHE A 23 -3.09 9.44 4.50
N MET A 24 -3.57 10.18 5.52
CA MET A 24 -3.59 9.69 6.90
C MET A 24 -4.42 8.42 7.05
N LEU A 25 -5.60 8.38 6.42
CA LEU A 25 -6.51 7.25 6.45
C LEU A 25 -5.84 5.99 5.88
N VAL A 26 -5.25 6.07 4.69
CA VAL A 26 -4.56 4.93 4.05
C VAL A 26 -3.35 4.47 4.89
N LEU A 27 -2.61 5.40 5.49
CA LEU A 27 -1.51 5.05 6.39
C LEU A 27 -1.98 4.35 7.66
N VAL A 28 -3.09 4.78 8.26
CA VAL A 28 -3.64 4.11 9.44
C VAL A 28 -4.15 2.72 9.07
N LEU A 29 -4.90 2.59 7.98
CA LEU A 29 -5.41 1.30 7.50
C LEU A 29 -4.27 0.31 7.18
N SER A 30 -3.20 0.75 6.54
CA SER A 30 -2.05 -0.12 6.24
C SER A 30 -1.29 -0.58 7.49
N ASN A 31 -1.16 0.29 8.51
CA ASN A 31 -0.60 -0.11 9.81
C ASN A 31 -1.50 -1.12 10.53
N VAL A 32 -2.81 -0.91 10.49
CA VAL A 32 -3.79 -1.85 11.06
C VAL A 32 -3.72 -3.20 10.32
N ALA A 33 -3.67 -3.19 8.99
CA ALA A 33 -3.53 -4.40 8.17
C ALA A 33 -2.25 -5.18 8.54
N SER A 34 -1.11 -4.49 8.61
CA SER A 34 0.17 -5.11 9.00
C SER A 34 0.10 -5.71 10.41
N THR A 35 -0.54 -5.02 11.35
CA THR A 35 -0.69 -5.50 12.73
C THR A 35 -1.57 -6.75 12.79
N LEU A 36 -2.72 -6.72 12.11
CA LEU A 36 -3.64 -7.85 12.03
C LEU A 36 -3.01 -9.06 11.34
N MET A 37 -2.21 -8.84 10.30
CA MET A 37 -1.44 -9.90 9.63
C MET A 37 -0.46 -10.56 10.60
N CYS A 38 0.31 -9.76 11.34
CA CYS A 38 1.25 -10.28 12.35
C CYS A 38 0.53 -11.02 13.47
N MET A 39 -0.62 -10.52 13.92
CA MET A 39 -1.45 -11.21 14.92
C MET A 39 -2.00 -12.53 14.39
N ALA A 40 -2.48 -12.57 13.14
CA ALA A 40 -3.01 -13.79 12.53
C ALA A 40 -1.94 -14.89 12.48
N VAL A 41 -0.71 -14.54 12.09
CA VAL A 41 0.44 -15.46 12.10
C VAL A 41 0.80 -15.87 13.52
N GLY A 42 0.77 -14.93 14.47
CA GLY A 42 1.06 -15.19 15.88
C GLY A 42 0.11 -16.21 16.52
N VAL A 43 -1.18 -16.15 16.20
CA VAL A 43 -2.18 -17.11 16.71
C VAL A 43 -1.99 -18.51 16.11
N LEU A 44 -1.48 -18.61 14.89
CA LEU A 44 -1.23 -19.88 14.20
C LEU A 44 0.13 -20.51 14.56
N ALA A 45 1.05 -19.74 15.12
CA ALA A 45 2.41 -20.19 15.36
C ALA A 45 2.57 -20.87 16.72
N TYR A 46 3.29 -21.99 16.75
CA TYR A 46 3.63 -22.71 17.99
C TYR A 46 4.64 -21.98 18.87
N THR A 47 5.52 -21.18 18.27
CA THR A 47 6.56 -20.42 18.99
C THR A 47 6.73 -19.02 18.42
N ASN A 48 7.09 -18.06 19.28
CA ASN A 48 7.33 -16.67 18.87
C ASN A 48 8.46 -16.53 17.84
N ALA A 49 9.46 -17.42 17.88
CA ALA A 49 10.56 -17.43 16.92
C ALA A 49 10.07 -17.75 15.50
N VAL A 50 9.24 -18.79 15.36
CA VAL A 50 8.65 -19.17 14.06
C VAL A 50 7.69 -18.08 13.58
N ALA A 51 6.88 -17.51 14.48
CA ALA A 51 5.97 -16.42 14.14
C ALA A 51 6.71 -15.24 13.50
N ASN A 52 7.82 -14.78 14.10
CA ASN A 52 8.58 -13.64 13.59
C ASN A 52 9.19 -13.88 12.20
N VAL A 53 9.72 -15.08 11.96
CA VAL A 53 10.28 -15.44 10.64
C VAL A 53 9.16 -15.46 9.59
N MET A 54 8.02 -16.06 9.92
CA MET A 54 6.86 -16.13 9.02
C MET A 54 6.27 -14.74 8.74
N CYS A 55 6.12 -13.89 9.75
CA CYS A 55 5.67 -12.50 9.58
C CYS A 55 6.61 -11.73 8.65
N THR A 56 7.92 -11.84 8.87
CA THR A 56 8.92 -11.14 8.05
C THR A 56 8.86 -11.61 6.60
N PHE A 57 8.77 -12.92 6.39
CA PHE A 57 8.63 -13.51 5.05
C PHE A 57 7.37 -13.03 4.34
N LEU A 58 6.23 -13.03 5.04
CA LEU A 58 4.95 -12.59 4.50
C LEU A 58 4.94 -11.09 4.18
N LEU A 59 5.47 -10.24 5.06
CA LEU A 59 5.58 -8.80 4.81
C LEU A 59 6.51 -8.49 3.64
N MET A 60 7.65 -9.18 3.53
CA MET A 60 8.56 -9.06 2.38
C MET A 60 7.90 -9.49 1.08
N THR A 61 7.14 -10.58 1.11
CA THR A 61 6.37 -11.05 -0.04
C THR A 61 5.32 -10.01 -0.45
N SER A 62 4.56 -9.47 0.51
CA SER A 62 3.60 -8.40 0.25
C SER A 62 4.25 -7.15 -0.33
N LEU A 63 5.48 -6.82 0.10
CA LEU A 63 6.24 -5.67 -0.41
C LEU A 63 6.71 -5.89 -1.85
N LEU A 64 7.16 -7.10 -2.19
CA LEU A 64 7.58 -7.47 -3.53
C LEU A 64 6.43 -7.28 -4.55
N PHE A 65 5.22 -7.67 -4.14
CA PHE A 65 4.00 -7.52 -4.94
C PHE A 65 3.22 -6.24 -4.60
N GLY A 66 3.85 -5.25 -3.96
CA GLY A 66 3.22 -4.02 -3.48
C GLY A 66 2.99 -2.94 -4.54
N GLY A 67 3.01 -3.28 -5.83
CA GLY A 67 2.80 -2.36 -6.96
C GLY A 67 3.99 -1.46 -7.31
N PHE A 68 4.90 -1.17 -6.36
CA PHE A 68 6.10 -0.36 -6.62
C PHE A 68 7.23 -1.16 -7.31
N LEU A 69 7.59 -2.32 -6.76
CA LEU A 69 8.72 -3.13 -7.24
C LEU A 69 8.38 -3.92 -8.51
N LEU A 70 7.10 -4.24 -8.69
CA LEU A 70 6.58 -4.92 -9.86
C LEU A 70 5.31 -4.16 -10.29
N SER A 71 5.39 -3.50 -11.44
CA SER A 71 4.26 -2.74 -12.00
C SER A 71 3.17 -3.70 -12.49
N GLN A 72 1.90 -3.38 -12.22
CA GLN A 72 0.76 -4.20 -12.64
C GLN A 72 0.64 -4.27 -14.18
N SER A 73 1.10 -3.23 -14.90
CA SER A 73 0.97 -3.12 -16.35
C SER A 73 1.76 -4.18 -17.14
N HIS A 74 2.79 -4.78 -16.53
CA HIS A 74 3.70 -5.74 -17.17
C HIS A 74 3.58 -7.16 -16.61
N MET A 75 2.61 -7.44 -15.72
CA MET A 75 2.50 -8.76 -15.09
C MET A 75 1.70 -9.77 -15.92
N PRO A 76 2.17 -11.03 -16.04
CA PRO A 76 1.37 -12.11 -16.60
C PRO A 76 0.20 -12.47 -15.67
N ALA A 77 -0.96 -12.80 -16.26
CA ALA A 77 -2.22 -13.04 -15.55
C ALA A 77 -2.14 -14.12 -14.44
N TYR A 78 -1.18 -15.06 -14.55
CA TYR A 78 -0.98 -16.10 -13.54
C TYR A 78 -0.42 -15.57 -12.20
N VAL A 79 0.20 -14.38 -12.18
CA VAL A 79 0.78 -13.77 -10.97
C VAL A 79 -0.08 -12.63 -10.43
N ALA A 80 -1.01 -12.12 -11.24
CA ALA A 80 -1.88 -10.98 -10.90
C ALA A 80 -2.76 -11.23 -9.65
N TRP A 81 -3.09 -12.48 -9.33
CA TRP A 81 -3.83 -12.76 -8.09
C TRP A 81 -3.00 -12.52 -6.82
N LEU A 82 -1.66 -12.60 -6.87
CA LEU A 82 -0.82 -12.28 -5.70
C LEU A 82 -0.84 -10.78 -5.39
N THR A 83 -0.93 -9.94 -6.42
CA THR A 83 -1.08 -8.49 -6.24
C THR A 83 -2.41 -8.13 -5.61
N ASP A 84 -3.48 -8.86 -5.93
CA ASP A 84 -4.82 -8.67 -5.33
C ASP A 84 -4.90 -9.16 -3.88
N VAL A 85 -3.99 -10.02 -3.43
CA VAL A 85 -3.93 -10.48 -2.03
C VAL A 85 -3.09 -9.51 -1.17
N SER A 86 -2.18 -8.73 -1.78
CA SER A 86 -1.29 -7.85 -1.04
C SER A 86 -1.99 -6.57 -0.58
N PHE A 87 -2.12 -6.40 0.73
CA PHE A 87 -2.61 -5.14 1.32
C PHE A 87 -1.70 -3.93 1.00
N ILE A 88 -0.41 -4.17 0.73
CA ILE A 88 0.54 -3.11 0.37
C ILE A 88 0.23 -2.58 -1.03
N ASN A 89 -0.23 -3.42 -1.95
CA ASN A 89 -0.61 -2.98 -3.29
C ASN A 89 -1.77 -1.97 -3.23
N TYR A 90 -2.86 -2.30 -2.55
CA TYR A 90 -4.00 -1.39 -2.37
C TYR A 90 -3.60 -0.10 -1.64
N ALA A 91 -2.76 -0.19 -0.61
CA ALA A 91 -2.28 1.00 0.09
C ALA A 91 -1.40 1.86 -0.82
N PHE A 92 -0.52 1.27 -1.63
CA PHE A 92 0.37 1.98 -2.53
C PHE A 92 -0.41 2.65 -3.67
N GLU A 93 -1.33 1.94 -4.33
CA GLU A 93 -2.18 2.49 -5.38
C GLU A 93 -2.99 3.69 -4.84
N ALA A 94 -3.63 3.54 -3.68
CA ALA A 94 -4.40 4.62 -3.06
C ALA A 94 -3.53 5.86 -2.72
N LEU A 95 -2.30 5.66 -2.23
CA LEU A 95 -1.37 6.76 -1.93
C LEU A 95 -0.90 7.48 -3.20
N VAL A 96 -0.54 6.72 -4.25
CA VAL A 96 -0.09 7.26 -5.54
C VAL A 96 -1.24 7.99 -6.24
N VAL A 97 -2.44 7.42 -6.26
CA VAL A 97 -3.63 8.07 -6.81
C VAL A 97 -3.98 9.34 -6.05
N ASN A 98 -3.87 9.36 -4.71
CA ASN A 98 -4.12 10.56 -3.93
C ASN A 98 -3.15 11.71 -4.27
N GLU A 99 -1.89 11.39 -4.57
CA GLU A 99 -0.88 12.39 -4.94
C GLU A 99 -1.04 12.86 -6.39
N PHE A 100 -1.15 11.93 -7.34
CA PHE A 100 -1.13 12.22 -8.78
C PHE A 100 -2.52 12.43 -9.41
N SER A 101 -3.59 12.47 -8.61
CA SER A 101 -4.94 12.70 -9.14
C SER A 101 -5.12 14.09 -9.75
N ASP A 102 -4.35 15.08 -9.30
CA ASP A 102 -4.49 16.46 -9.76
C ASP A 102 -3.88 16.67 -11.15
N PRO A 103 -4.70 16.97 -12.17
CA PRO A 103 -4.19 17.25 -13.52
C PRO A 103 -3.45 18.60 -13.61
N GLU A 104 -3.62 19.50 -12.64
CA GLU A 104 -2.98 20.84 -12.66
C GLU A 104 -1.53 20.80 -12.16
N ILE A 105 -1.12 19.73 -11.48
CA ILE A 105 0.25 19.59 -10.98
C ILE A 105 1.15 19.06 -12.09
N VAL A 106 2.08 19.91 -12.50
CA VAL A 106 3.05 19.62 -13.55
C VAL A 106 4.42 19.37 -12.93
N TYR A 107 4.95 18.16 -13.13
CA TYR A 107 6.27 17.76 -12.66
C TYR A 107 7.31 18.08 -13.72
N VAL A 108 8.28 18.93 -13.38
CA VAL A 108 9.34 19.35 -14.31
C VAL A 108 10.66 18.69 -13.93
N PHE A 109 11.07 17.68 -14.68
CA PHE A 109 12.37 17.02 -14.50
C PHE A 109 13.45 17.81 -15.26
N LYS A 110 14.37 18.39 -14.50
CA LYS A 110 15.59 19.02 -15.04
C LYS A 110 16.69 17.97 -15.07
N ALA A 111 17.36 17.81 -16.22
CA ALA A 111 18.52 16.92 -16.30
C ALA A 111 19.62 17.38 -15.32
N ALA A 112 20.28 16.42 -14.66
CA ALA A 112 21.36 16.69 -13.70
C ALA A 112 22.60 17.36 -14.34
N LEU A 113 22.73 17.27 -15.66
CA LEU A 113 23.78 17.92 -16.44
C LEU A 113 23.20 19.08 -17.25
N PRO A 114 23.85 20.25 -17.28
CA PRO A 114 23.44 21.40 -18.08
C PRO A 114 23.71 21.12 -19.55
N THR A 115 22.91 20.24 -20.14
CA THR A 115 23.07 19.80 -21.52
C THR A 115 22.04 20.52 -22.36
N LYS A 116 22.48 21.39 -23.30
CA LYS A 116 21.63 22.08 -24.28
C LYS A 116 20.74 21.16 -25.14
N LYS A 117 20.91 19.83 -25.06
CA LYS A 117 20.30 18.85 -25.95
C LYS A 117 19.03 18.17 -25.40
N LEU A 118 18.72 18.31 -24.11
CA LEU A 118 17.45 17.78 -23.58
C LEU A 118 16.61 18.92 -23.00
N PRO A 119 15.42 19.20 -23.58
CA PRO A 119 14.48 20.11 -22.95
C PRO A 119 14.01 19.55 -21.60
N PRO A 120 13.60 20.41 -20.64
CA PRO A 120 13.03 19.96 -19.38
C PRO A 120 11.82 19.06 -19.66
N LEU A 121 11.80 17.88 -19.05
CA LEU A 121 10.73 16.91 -19.27
C LEU A 121 9.54 17.34 -18.41
N VAL A 122 8.46 17.73 -19.06
CA VAL A 122 7.22 18.16 -18.42
C VAL A 122 6.28 16.95 -18.38
N CYS A 123 6.12 16.36 -17.20
CA CYS A 123 5.31 15.17 -17.00
C CYS A 123 4.09 15.50 -16.14
N HIS A 124 2.94 14.99 -16.54
CA HIS A 124 1.73 15.03 -15.72
C HIS A 124 1.65 13.76 -14.87
N GLY A 125 0.97 13.84 -13.72
CA GLY A 125 0.75 12.68 -12.84
C GLY A 125 0.07 11.50 -13.54
N ASP A 126 -0.73 11.76 -14.58
CA ASP A 126 -1.38 10.74 -15.39
C ASP A 126 -0.40 9.76 -16.06
N TYR A 127 0.77 10.24 -16.48
CA TYR A 127 1.79 9.38 -17.09
C TYR A 127 2.38 8.42 -16.06
N VAL A 128 2.58 8.89 -14.82
CA VAL A 128 3.07 8.05 -13.71
C VAL A 128 2.04 6.97 -13.39
N LEU A 129 0.77 7.34 -13.26
CA LEU A 129 -0.32 6.39 -13.01
C LEU A 129 -0.41 5.33 -14.10
N LYS A 130 -0.30 5.73 -15.36
CA LYS A 130 -0.33 4.81 -16.50
C LYS A 130 0.85 3.85 -16.54
N GLU A 131 2.05 4.31 -16.16
CA GLU A 131 3.25 3.46 -16.08
C GLU A 131 3.08 2.33 -15.04
N PHE A 132 2.51 2.66 -13.88
CA PHE A 132 2.20 1.69 -12.83
C PHE A 132 0.95 0.84 -13.10
N GLY A 133 0.12 1.23 -14.07
CA GLY A 133 -1.14 0.58 -14.40
C GLY A 133 -2.32 0.98 -13.51
N PHE A 134 -2.18 2.07 -12.74
CA PHE A 134 -3.18 2.53 -11.77
C PHE A 134 -4.20 3.50 -12.39
N SER A 135 -5.41 3.50 -11.83
CA SER A 135 -6.52 4.35 -12.29
C SER A 135 -7.02 5.27 -11.19
N LYS A 136 -7.26 6.55 -11.52
CA LYS A 136 -7.79 7.54 -10.56
C LYS A 136 -9.16 7.15 -9.98
N ALA A 137 -9.96 6.44 -10.76
CA ALA A 137 -11.31 6.02 -10.35
C ALA A 137 -11.28 4.95 -9.24
N ASN A 138 -10.17 4.23 -9.10
CA ASN A 138 -10.06 3.09 -8.20
C ASN A 138 -9.75 3.48 -6.75
N PHE A 139 -9.50 4.76 -6.45
CA PHE A 139 -9.13 5.18 -5.10
C PHE A 139 -10.04 4.61 -4.00
N TRP A 140 -11.36 4.69 -4.20
CA TRP A 140 -12.32 4.17 -3.22
C TRP A 140 -12.40 2.66 -3.21
N THR A 141 -12.22 1.99 -4.36
CA THR A 141 -12.16 0.52 -4.39
C THR A 141 -10.93 0.00 -3.68
N ASP A 142 -9.81 0.70 -3.73
CA ASP A 142 -8.58 0.31 -3.05
C ASP A 142 -8.68 0.51 -1.54
N VAL A 143 -9.25 1.64 -1.11
CA VAL A 143 -9.53 1.90 0.31
C VAL A 143 -10.51 0.88 0.88
N LEU A 144 -11.58 0.55 0.13
CA LEU A 144 -12.55 -0.47 0.53
C LEU A 144 -11.95 -1.88 0.52
N GLY A 145 -11.11 -2.21 -0.47
CA GLY A 145 -10.39 -3.48 -0.54
C GLY A 145 -9.44 -3.66 0.63
N LEU A 146 -8.68 -2.62 0.97
CA LEU A 146 -7.81 -2.60 2.14
C LEU A 146 -8.60 -2.77 3.45
N ALA A 147 -9.74 -2.07 3.59
CA ALA A 147 -10.62 -2.22 4.74
C ALA A 147 -11.22 -3.64 4.83
N ALA A 148 -11.59 -4.23 3.69
CA ALA A 148 -12.08 -5.61 3.63
C ALA A 148 -11.01 -6.63 4.05
N ILE A 149 -9.76 -6.46 3.61
CA ILE A 149 -8.64 -7.31 4.04
C ILE A 149 -8.42 -7.19 5.55
N CYS A 150 -8.46 -5.97 6.11
CA CYS A 150 -8.41 -5.76 7.56
C CYS A 150 -9.53 -6.51 8.28
N LEU A 151 -10.76 -6.41 7.81
CA LEU A 151 -11.91 -7.11 8.41
C LEU A 151 -11.74 -8.63 8.33
N LEU A 152 -11.30 -9.16 7.19
CA LEU A 152 -11.05 -10.59 7.02
C LEU A 152 -9.95 -11.08 7.97
N LEU A 153 -8.82 -10.37 8.07
CA LEU A 153 -7.75 -10.72 9.00
C LEU A 153 -8.22 -10.63 10.46
N ALA A 154 -9.01 -9.61 10.81
CA ALA A 154 -9.58 -9.48 12.14
C ALA A 154 -10.52 -10.64 12.48
N LEU A 155 -11.34 -11.09 11.52
CA LEU A 155 -12.18 -12.28 11.69
C LEU A 155 -11.35 -13.54 11.87
N VAL A 156 -10.26 -13.71 11.11
CA VAL A 156 -9.34 -14.86 11.28
C VAL A 156 -8.72 -14.85 12.68
N VAL A 157 -8.21 -13.70 13.13
CA VAL A 157 -7.64 -13.54 14.49
C VAL A 157 -8.69 -13.85 15.55
N TYR A 158 -9.89 -13.29 15.43
CA TYR A 158 -10.98 -13.51 16.39
C TYR A 158 -11.36 -14.99 16.49
N ASN A 159 -11.52 -15.68 15.35
CA ASN A 159 -11.83 -17.10 15.34
C ASN A 159 -10.69 -17.94 15.91
N GLY A 160 -9.43 -17.62 15.59
CA GLY A 160 -8.27 -18.33 16.13
C GLY A 160 -8.16 -18.18 17.65
N LEU A 161 -8.36 -16.97 18.18
CA LEU A 161 -8.39 -16.71 19.62
C LEU A 161 -9.54 -17.47 20.30
N ARG A 162 -10.75 -17.41 19.72
CA ARG A 162 -11.91 -18.13 20.25
C ARG A 162 -11.68 -19.64 20.34
N VAL A 163 -11.07 -20.23 19.32
CA VAL A 163 -10.74 -21.68 19.33
C VAL A 163 -9.71 -21.99 20.42
N SER A 164 -8.71 -21.13 20.62
CA SER A 164 -7.71 -21.30 21.68
C SER A 164 -8.32 -21.25 23.09
N GLU A 165 -9.34 -20.40 23.31
CA GLU A 165 -10.05 -20.31 24.60
C GLU A 165 -10.90 -21.57 24.89
N THR A 166 -11.43 -22.22 23.86
CA THR A 166 -12.24 -23.45 24.02
C THR A 166 -11.40 -24.72 24.32
N GLY A 167 -10.07 -24.60 24.43
CA GLY A 167 -9.21 -25.70 24.89
C GLY A 167 -9.05 -26.87 23.91
N LEU A 168 -9.41 -26.70 22.63
CA LEU A 168 -9.31 -27.75 21.61
C LEU A 168 -7.90 -27.94 21.03
N ILE A 169 -6.89 -27.25 21.55
CA ILE A 169 -5.49 -27.31 21.05
C ILE A 169 -4.45 -27.44 22.18
N PHE A 170 -4.83 -27.96 23.35
CA PHE A 170 -3.88 -28.46 24.36
C PHE A 170 -4.30 -29.84 24.86
#